data_AF-A0A819H4Q9-F1
#
_entry.id   AF-A0A819H4Q9-F1
#
_cell.length_a   1.000
_cell.length_b   1.000
_cell.length_c   1.000
_cell.angle_alpha   90.00
_cell.angle_beta   90.00
_cell.angle_gamma   90.00
#
_symmetry.space_group_name_H-M   'P 1'
#
loop_
_entity.id
_entity.type
_entity.pdbx_description
1 polymer ?
#
loop_
_entity_poly.entity_id
_entity_poly.type
_entity_poly.pdbx_seq_one_letter_code
_entity_poly.pdbx_strand_id
1 'polypeptide(L)'
;DGKMQQLRFLTKRSYLNDRFQAQAYLKILADTLKPFMAECPNVQIILPARVPIVRFQHRLSDLQCDVSMSEFQSSYYMSKLLWSLSSIDSRVAPLVFVIRRWAREASITQSTPGPWFSNFQMTLLVIFYLQSIEILPKLNYINEQSVTTSSSLSSQDVTSVNGDLTDDLILMNELENIRR
;
A
#
# COMPACT_ATOMS: atom_id res chain seq x y z
N ASP A 1 -41.20 29.11 -2.25
CA ASP A 1 -40.33 28.05 -1.71
C ASP A 1 -39.60 27.31 -2.82
N GLY A 2 -38.40 27.78 -3.16
CA GLY A 2 -37.56 27.20 -4.20
C GLY A 2 -36.68 26.09 -3.62
N LYS A 3 -37.02 24.82 -3.89
CA LYS A 3 -36.14 23.69 -3.57
C LYS A 3 -34.89 23.78 -4.45
N MET A 4 -33.76 24.13 -3.84
CA MET A 4 -32.45 23.97 -4.46
C MET A 4 -32.23 22.49 -4.80
N GLN A 5 -32.10 22.19 -6.09
CA GLN A 5 -31.73 20.85 -6.53
C GLN A 5 -30.25 20.64 -6.26
N GLN A 6 -29.94 19.75 -5.31
CA GLN A 6 -28.58 19.35 -5.00
C GLN A 6 -28.02 18.55 -6.19
N LEU A 7 -27.05 19.11 -6.90
CA LEU A 7 -26.30 18.40 -7.93
C LEU A 7 -25.45 17.33 -7.25
N ARG A 8 -25.93 16.09 -7.31
CA ARG A 8 -25.20 14.93 -6.80
C ARG A 8 -24.45 14.31 -7.98
N PHE A 9 -23.13 14.43 -7.99
CA PHE A 9 -22.28 13.76 -8.98
C PHE A 9 -22.32 12.25 -8.72
N LEU A 10 -23.20 11.56 -9.42
CA LEU A 10 -23.22 10.10 -9.46
C LEU A 10 -22.16 9.65 -10.46
N THR A 11 -20.94 9.39 -9.99
CA THR A 11 -20.01 8.64 -10.81
C THR A 11 -20.57 7.21 -10.90
N LYS A 12 -20.96 6.80 -12.10
CA LYS A 12 -21.35 5.41 -12.34
C LYS A 12 -20.09 4.60 -12.05
N ARG A 13 -20.08 3.80 -10.97
CA ARG A 13 -19.03 2.81 -10.72
C ARG A 13 -18.99 1.91 -11.95
N SER A 14 -18.04 2.20 -12.82
CA SER A 14 -17.86 1.52 -14.08
C SER A 14 -17.14 0.22 -13.76
N TYR A 15 -17.91 -0.85 -13.51
CA TYR A 15 -17.41 -2.23 -13.48
C TYR A 15 -16.83 -2.69 -14.84
N LEU A 16 -16.80 -1.81 -15.84
CA LEU A 16 -16.20 -2.08 -17.12
C LEU A 16 -14.69 -1.84 -17.02
N ASN A 17 -13.99 -2.95 -16.78
CA ASN A 17 -12.58 -3.14 -17.05
C ASN A 17 -11.66 -2.13 -16.34
N ASP A 18 -11.58 -2.25 -15.00
CA ASP A 18 -10.72 -1.44 -14.12
C ASP A 18 -9.28 -1.35 -14.64
N ARG A 19 -8.78 -2.43 -15.26
CA ARG A 19 -7.46 -2.44 -15.90
C ARG A 19 -7.35 -1.47 -17.09
N PHE A 20 -8.34 -1.42 -17.98
CA PHE A 20 -8.31 -0.52 -19.13
C PHE A 20 -8.46 0.93 -18.69
N GLN A 21 -9.31 1.19 -17.70
CA GLN A 21 -9.42 2.51 -17.08
C GLN A 21 -8.09 2.94 -16.43
N ALA A 22 -7.49 2.07 -15.62
CA ALA A 22 -6.18 2.31 -15.00
C ALA A 22 -5.10 2.62 -16.06
N GLN A 23 -5.05 1.86 -17.16
CA GLN A 23 -4.12 2.11 -18.26
C GLN A 23 -4.38 3.44 -18.95
N ALA A 24 -5.65 3.82 -19.17
CA ALA A 24 -6.02 5.10 -19.77
C ALA A 24 -5.62 6.27 -18.86
N TYR A 25 -5.92 6.21 -17.56
CA TYR A 25 -5.53 7.23 -16.59
C TYR A 25 -4.02 7.37 -16.49
N LEU A 26 -3.28 6.26 -16.41
CA LEU A 26 -1.81 6.29 -16.38
C LEU A 26 -1.22 6.87 -17.65
N LYS A 27 -1.83 6.62 -18.81
CA LYS A 27 -1.40 7.22 -20.08
C LYS A 27 -1.59 8.74 -20.07
N ILE A 28 -2.77 9.22 -19.66
CA ILE A 28 -3.05 10.65 -19.51
C ILE A 28 -2.06 11.28 -18.52
N LEU A 29 -1.85 10.63 -17.36
CA LEU A 29 -0.91 11.10 -16.36
C LEU A 29 0.52 11.18 -16.90
N ALA A 30 0.98 10.19 -17.65
CA ALA A 30 2.31 10.23 -18.25
C ALA A 30 2.44 11.34 -19.30
N ASP A 31 1.40 11.56 -20.10
CA ASP A 31 1.38 12.60 -21.13
C ASP A 31 1.28 14.02 -20.53
N THR A 32 0.69 14.18 -19.35
CA THR A 32 0.75 15.44 -18.58
C THR A 32 2.06 15.58 -17.79
N LEU A 33 2.65 14.49 -17.28
CA LEU A 33 3.89 14.56 -16.52
C LEU A 33 5.08 15.01 -17.39
N LYS A 34 5.15 14.53 -18.64
CA LYS A 34 6.21 14.85 -19.61
C LYS A 34 6.46 16.37 -19.79
N PRO A 35 5.44 17.21 -20.07
CA PRO A 35 5.63 18.65 -20.26
C PRO A 35 5.80 19.44 -18.96
N PHE A 36 5.15 19.02 -17.86
CA PHE A 36 5.19 19.78 -16.60
C PHE A 36 6.45 19.51 -15.79
N MET A 37 7.05 18.33 -15.92
CA MET A 37 8.26 17.98 -15.20
C MET A 37 9.47 17.99 -16.13
N ALA A 38 9.97 19.19 -16.45
CA ALA A 38 11.29 19.39 -17.06
C ALA A 38 12.42 18.72 -16.25
N GLU A 39 12.13 18.41 -14.98
CA GLU A 39 13.02 17.79 -14.00
C GLU A 39 12.86 16.26 -13.91
N CYS A 40 12.01 15.63 -14.73
CA CYS A 40 11.84 14.18 -14.74
C CYS A 40 12.31 13.57 -16.07
N PRO A 41 13.63 13.43 -16.29
CA PRO A 41 14.12 12.72 -17.46
C PRO A 41 13.59 11.28 -17.45
N ASN A 42 13.20 10.78 -18.63
CA ASN A 42 12.86 9.38 -18.87
C ASN A 42 11.59 8.85 -18.18
N VAL A 43 10.43 9.46 -18.47
CA VAL A 43 9.12 8.87 -18.14
C VAL A 43 8.89 7.60 -18.97
N GLN A 44 8.83 6.45 -18.31
CA GLN A 44 8.58 5.13 -18.88
C GLN A 44 7.17 4.65 -18.54
N ILE A 45 6.41 4.26 -19.57
CA ILE A 45 5.05 3.75 -19.39
C ILE A 45 5.06 2.22 -19.58
N ILE A 46 4.69 1.46 -18.54
CA ILE A 46 4.72 0.00 -18.53
C ILE A 46 3.29 -0.52 -18.31
N LEU A 47 2.47 -0.47 -19.36
CA LEU A 47 1.06 -0.90 -19.33
C LEU A 47 0.83 -2.43 -19.37
N PRO A 48 1.66 -3.24 -20.06
CA PRO A 48 1.39 -4.68 -20.20
C PRO A 48 1.55 -5.49 -18.91
N ALA A 49 2.27 -4.98 -17.90
CA ALA A 49 2.53 -5.68 -16.64
C ALA A 49 1.24 -6.00 -15.87
N ARG A 50 1.29 -6.98 -14.96
CA ARG A 50 0.15 -7.35 -14.10
C ARG A 50 -0.46 -6.12 -13.41
N VAL A 51 0.40 -5.26 -12.87
CA VAL A 51 0.04 -3.93 -12.39
C VAL A 51 0.60 -2.91 -13.39
N PRO A 52 -0.24 -2.18 -14.13
CA PRO A 52 0.22 -1.10 -15.00
C PRO A 52 0.89 0.00 -14.17
N ILE A 53 2.06 0.46 -14.61
CA ILE A 53 2.82 1.51 -13.92
C ILE A 53 3.37 2.58 -14.87
N VAL A 54 3.58 3.78 -14.35
CA VAL A 54 4.39 4.84 -14.94
C VAL A 54 5.59 5.06 -14.04
N ARG A 55 6.78 4.89 -14.58
CA ARG A 55 8.06 5.03 -13.89
C ARG A 55 8.77 6.29 -14.36
N PHE A 56 9.34 7.06 -13.45
CA PHE A 56 10.15 8.22 -13.78
C PHE A 56 11.22 8.45 -12.72
N GLN A 57 12.25 9.23 -13.04
CA GLN A 57 13.27 9.64 -12.09
C GLN A 57 13.16 11.15 -11.87
N HIS A 58 12.95 11.57 -10.63
CA HIS A 58 12.91 12.97 -10.26
C HIS A 58 14.33 13.49 -10.04
N ARG A 59 14.79 14.43 -10.88
CA ARG A 59 16.19 14.88 -10.95
C ARG A 59 16.66 15.56 -9.67
N LEU A 60 15.85 16.41 -9.04
CA LEU A 60 16.28 17.18 -7.88
C LEU A 60 16.52 16.31 -6.63
N SER A 61 15.70 15.28 -6.44
CA SER A 61 15.81 14.38 -5.30
C SER A 61 16.58 13.09 -5.62
N ASP A 62 16.92 12.88 -6.89
CA ASP A 62 17.47 11.62 -7.43
C ASP A 62 16.65 10.38 -7.04
N LEU A 63 15.31 10.53 -7.01
CA LEU A 63 14.39 9.44 -6.63
C LEU A 63 13.77 8.81 -7.86
N GLN A 64 13.81 7.47 -7.90
CA GLN A 64 13.04 6.69 -8.85
C GLN A 64 11.64 6.44 -8.30
N CYS A 65 10.63 6.88 -9.04
CA CYS A 65 9.23 6.84 -8.64
C CYS A 65 8.45 5.92 -9.59
N ASP A 66 7.63 5.05 -9.00
CA ASP A 66 6.67 4.20 -9.72
C ASP A 66 5.25 4.62 -9.31
N VAL A 67 4.41 4.96 -10.29
CA VAL A 67 3.00 5.36 -10.11
C VAL A 67 2.11 4.30 -10.72
N SER A 68 1.15 3.80 -9.94
CA SER A 68 0.17 2.79 -10.37
C SER A 68 -1.25 3.24 -10.03
N MET A 69 -2.21 2.88 -10.86
CA MET A 69 -3.65 3.10 -10.60
C MET A 69 -4.36 1.80 -10.17
N SER A 70 -3.62 0.84 -9.59
CA SER A 70 -4.22 -0.38 -9.04
C SER A 70 -5.17 -0.06 -7.89
N GLU A 71 -6.01 -1.03 -7.52
CA GLU A 71 -6.81 -0.97 -6.30
C GLU A 71 -5.93 -0.59 -5.09
N PHE A 72 -6.02 0.70 -4.71
CA PHE A 72 -5.26 1.32 -3.63
C PHE A 72 -5.27 0.47 -2.37
N GLN A 73 -6.40 -0.20 -2.13
CA GLN A 73 -6.70 -1.02 -0.99
C GLN A 73 -5.67 -2.14 -0.73
N SER A 74 -5.28 -2.91 -1.75
CA SER A 74 -4.40 -4.08 -1.55
C SER A 74 -2.94 -3.71 -1.22
N SER A 75 -2.37 -2.73 -1.94
CA SER A 75 -0.99 -2.28 -1.70
C SER A 75 -0.86 -1.50 -0.39
N TYR A 76 -1.86 -0.67 -0.08
CA TYR A 76 -1.92 0.08 1.17
C TYR A 76 -1.98 -0.85 2.37
N TYR A 77 -2.93 -1.80 2.40
CA TYR A 77 -3.07 -2.71 3.55
C TYR A 77 -1.87 -3.63 3.72
N MET A 78 -1.25 -4.11 2.64
CA MET A 78 -0.03 -4.91 2.77
C MET A 78 1.11 -4.09 3.39
N SER A 79 1.28 -2.84 2.97
CA SER A 79 2.29 -1.94 3.53
C SER A 79 2.00 -1.61 4.99
N LYS A 80 0.74 -1.33 5.33
CA LYS A 80 0.26 -1.08 6.70
C LYS A 80 0.49 -2.31 7.59
N LEU A 81 0.18 -3.51 7.09
CA LEU A 81 0.42 -4.77 7.80
C LEU A 81 1.91 -4.98 8.09
N LEU A 82 2.78 -4.85 7.09
CA LEU A 82 4.23 -4.99 7.28
C LEU A 82 4.77 -3.96 8.26
N TRP A 83 4.27 -2.73 8.20
CA TRP A 83 4.61 -1.68 9.15
C TRP A 83 4.18 -2.05 10.58
N SER A 84 2.92 -2.44 10.79
CA SER A 84 2.42 -2.86 12.09
C SER A 84 3.20 -4.03 12.66
N LEU A 85 3.47 -5.06 11.85
CA LEU A 85 4.28 -6.22 12.26
C LEU A 85 5.70 -5.82 12.67
N SER A 86 6.31 -4.88 11.95
CA SER A 86 7.64 -4.36 12.29
C SER A 86 7.64 -3.48 13.53
N SER A 87 6.52 -2.86 13.87
CA SER A 87 6.38 -2.00 15.05
C SER A 87 6.14 -2.80 16.34
N ILE A 88 5.68 -4.05 16.24
CA ILE A 88 5.46 -4.92 17.41
C ILE A 88 6.78 -5.24 18.13
N ASP A 89 7.85 -5.51 17.38
CA ASP A 89 9.16 -5.84 17.95
C ASP A 89 10.29 -5.16 17.18
N SER A 90 11.13 -4.42 17.93
CA SER A 90 12.26 -3.66 17.39
C SER A 90 13.29 -4.48 16.60
N ARG A 91 13.35 -5.81 16.81
CA ARG A 91 14.30 -6.71 16.15
C ARG A 91 13.88 -7.09 14.73
N VAL A 92 12.60 -6.91 14.38
CA VAL A 92 12.03 -7.31 13.09
C VAL A 92 12.69 -6.56 11.94
N ALA A 93 12.70 -5.21 11.99
CA ALA A 93 13.28 -4.40 10.93
C ALA A 93 14.78 -4.70 10.71
N PRO A 94 15.66 -4.67 11.74
CA PRO A 94 17.07 -5.02 11.57
C PRO A 94 17.28 -6.41 10.96
N LEU A 95 16.53 -7.42 11.41
CA LEU A 95 16.64 -8.78 10.87
C LEU A 95 16.25 -8.83 9.39
N VAL A 96 15.13 -8.19 9.01
CA VAL A 96 14.71 -8.07 7.61
C VAL A 96 15.79 -7.38 6.77
N PHE A 97 16.40 -6.31 7.25
CA PHE A 97 17.48 -5.61 6.55
C PHE A 97 18.71 -6.50 6.33
N VAL A 98 19.17 -7.20 7.37
CA VAL A 98 20.33 -8.09 7.30
C VAL A 98 20.08 -9.24 6.32
N ILE A 99 18.92 -9.91 6.42
CA ILE A 99 18.58 -11.03 5.54
C ILE A 99 18.43 -10.57 4.10
N ARG A 100 17.81 -9.41 3.84
CA ARG A 100 17.72 -8.85 2.48
C ARG A 100 19.09 -8.49 1.91
N ARG A 101 19.98 -7.91 2.72
CA ARG A 101 21.36 -7.63 2.28
C ARG A 101 22.10 -8.92 1.96
N TRP A 102 22.06 -9.90 2.86
CA TRP A 102 22.66 -11.22 2.65
C TRP A 102 22.14 -11.91 1.38
N ALA A 103 20.82 -11.92 1.17
CA ALA A 103 20.21 -12.56 0.00
C ALA A 103 20.58 -11.88 -1.33
N ARG A 104 20.85 -10.57 -1.31
CA ARG A 104 21.42 -9.86 -2.47
C ARG A 104 22.86 -10.29 -2.72
N GLU A 105 23.72 -10.31 -1.70
CA GLU A 105 25.13 -10.71 -1.86
C GLU A 105 25.26 -12.18 -2.28
N ALA A 106 24.37 -13.04 -1.77
CA ALA A 106 24.30 -14.46 -2.16
C ALA A 106 23.63 -14.68 -3.53
N SER A 107 23.27 -13.63 -4.26
CA SER A 107 22.59 -13.70 -5.57
C SER A 107 21.28 -14.49 -5.58
N ILE A 108 20.59 -14.57 -4.43
CA ILE A 108 19.26 -15.20 -4.29
C ILE A 108 18.17 -14.27 -4.83
N THR A 109 18.38 -12.96 -4.69
CA THR A 109 17.49 -11.92 -5.22
C THR A 109 18.18 -11.14 -6.33
N GLN A 110 17.45 -10.83 -7.40
CA GLN A 110 17.94 -9.99 -8.50
C GLN A 110 16.90 -8.95 -8.88
N SER A 111 17.35 -7.81 -9.41
CA SER A 111 16.48 -6.74 -9.91
C SER A 111 15.81 -7.07 -11.24
N THR A 112 16.35 -8.07 -11.97
CA THR A 112 15.84 -8.49 -13.27
C THR A 112 14.74 -9.53 -13.10
N PRO A 113 13.63 -9.46 -13.88
CA PRO A 113 12.61 -10.50 -13.89
C PRO A 113 13.22 -11.89 -14.16
N GLY A 114 12.87 -12.89 -13.34
CA GLY A 114 13.42 -14.23 -13.46
C GLY A 114 12.96 -15.15 -12.32
N PRO A 115 13.53 -16.36 -12.21
CA PRO A 115 13.17 -17.36 -11.19
C PRO A 115 13.79 -17.04 -9.81
N TRP A 116 13.96 -15.76 -9.50
CA TRP A 116 14.61 -15.29 -8.26
C TRP A 116 13.58 -14.96 -7.19
N PHE A 117 13.98 -15.05 -5.93
CA PHE A 117 13.14 -14.53 -4.85
C PHE A 117 13.09 -13.00 -4.94
N SER A 118 11.89 -12.44 -4.79
CA SER A 118 11.71 -11.01 -4.62
C SER A 118 12.08 -10.58 -3.21
N ASN A 119 12.47 -9.32 -3.05
CA ASN A 119 12.66 -8.70 -1.74
C ASN A 119 11.43 -8.86 -0.83
N PHE A 120 10.23 -8.79 -1.41
CA PHE A 120 8.98 -8.99 -0.69
C PHE A 120 8.85 -10.43 -0.15
N GLN A 121 9.15 -11.43 -0.97
CA GLN A 121 9.16 -12.84 -0.53
C GLN A 121 10.18 -13.08 0.59
N MET A 122 11.38 -12.49 0.50
CA MET A 122 12.39 -12.58 1.57
C MET A 122 11.87 -11.97 2.88
N THR A 123 11.21 -10.81 2.82
CA THR A 123 10.58 -10.20 4.00
C THR A 123 9.51 -11.11 4.60
N LEU A 124 8.65 -11.71 3.77
CA LEU A 124 7.62 -12.64 4.24
C LEU A 124 8.20 -13.89 4.90
N LEU A 125 9.30 -14.43 4.38
CA LEU A 125 9.99 -15.58 4.99
C LEU A 125 10.53 -15.24 6.39
N VAL A 126 11.09 -14.04 6.56
CA VAL A 126 11.56 -13.56 7.88
C VAL A 126 10.40 -13.41 8.84
N ILE A 127 9.29 -12.80 8.41
CA ILE A 127 8.09 -12.65 9.24
C ILE A 127 7.54 -14.02 9.63
N PHE A 128 7.44 -14.96 8.69
CA PHE A 128 6.98 -16.32 8.96
C PHE A 128 7.88 -17.05 9.95
N TYR A 129 9.20 -16.91 9.82
CA TYR A 129 10.15 -17.44 10.79
C TYR A 129 9.91 -16.86 12.19
N LEU A 130 9.75 -15.53 12.31
CA LEU A 130 9.47 -14.87 13.59
C LEU A 130 8.12 -15.28 14.20
N GLN A 131 7.12 -15.60 13.36
CA GLN A 131 5.86 -16.18 13.82
C GLN A 131 6.01 -17.62 14.31
N SER A 132 6.93 -18.41 13.73
CA SER A 132 7.17 -19.81 14.13
C SER A 132 7.85 -19.94 15.49
N ILE A 133 8.63 -18.92 15.87
CA ILE A 133 9.29 -18.84 17.19
C ILE A 133 8.54 -17.94 18.18
N GLU A 134 7.26 -17.63 17.88
CA GLU A 134 6.34 -16.88 18.74
C GLU A 134 6.79 -15.46 19.12
N ILE A 135 7.67 -14.83 18.33
CA ILE A 135 8.05 -13.42 18.49
C ILE A 135 6.99 -12.49 17.88
N LEU A 136 6.41 -12.88 16.74
CA LEU A 136 5.33 -12.13 16.10
C LEU A 136 4.01 -12.90 16.19
N PRO A 137 2.87 -12.20 16.38
CA PRO A 137 1.57 -12.84 16.35
C PRO A 137 1.27 -13.39 14.94
N LYS A 138 0.56 -14.52 14.90
CA LYS A 138 0.03 -15.05 13.65
C LYS A 138 -1.04 -14.09 13.11
N LEU A 139 -1.11 -13.95 11.79
CA LEU A 139 -2.01 -13.01 11.12
C LEU A 139 -3.49 -13.13 11.53
N ASN A 140 -3.96 -14.34 11.84
CA ASN A 140 -5.34 -14.58 12.26
C ASN A 140 -5.69 -13.81 13.56
N TYR A 141 -4.75 -13.72 14.50
CA TYR A 141 -4.97 -12.99 15.75
C TYR A 141 -5.04 -11.47 15.55
N ILE A 142 -4.39 -10.93 14.52
CA ILE A 142 -4.39 -9.50 14.22
C ILE A 142 -5.76 -9.08 13.68
N ASN A 143 -6.36 -9.90 12.82
CA ASN A 143 -7.70 -9.64 12.30
C ASN A 143 -8.76 -9.73 13.41
N GLU A 144 -8.67 -10.71 14.31
CA GLU A 144 -9.59 -10.86 15.44
C GLU A 144 -9.55 -9.69 16.43
N GLN A 145 -8.36 -9.13 16.71
CA GLN A 145 -8.25 -7.94 17.56
C GLN A 145 -8.85 -6.69 16.92
N SER A 146 -8.68 -6.50 15.61
CA SER A 146 -9.31 -5.37 14.90
C SER A 146 -10.85 -5.44 14.90
N VAL A 147 -11.41 -6.66 14.88
CA VAL A 147 -12.87 -6.89 14.97
C VAL A 147 -13.38 -6.74 16.41
N THR A 148 -12.59 -7.12 17.41
CA THR A 148 -13.01 -7.06 18.82
C THR A 148 -13.00 -5.63 19.37
N THR A 149 -12.05 -4.78 18.95
CA THR A 149 -12.00 -3.37 19.36
C THR A 149 -13.16 -2.55 18.79
N SER A 150 -13.65 -2.89 17.59
CA SER A 150 -14.87 -2.25 17.04
C SER A 150 -16.16 -2.68 17.75
N SER A 151 -16.18 -3.87 18.38
CA SER A 151 -17.33 -4.37 19.14
C SER A 151 -17.44 -3.86 20.59
N SER A 152 -16.37 -3.29 21.16
CA SER A 152 -16.36 -2.74 22.53
C SER A 152 -16.73 -1.25 22.60
N LEU A 153 -16.92 -0.59 21.45
CA LEU A 153 -17.44 0.79 21.34
C LEU A 153 -18.89 0.87 20.88
N SER A 154 -19.56 -0.25 20.60
CA SER A 154 -20.97 -0.25 20.18
C SER A 154 -21.93 -0.45 21.37
N SER A 155 -22.16 0.63 22.12
CA SER A 155 -23.41 0.81 22.86
C SER A 155 -23.80 2.29 22.82
N GLN A 156 -24.01 2.83 21.62
CA GLN A 156 -25.18 3.65 21.28
C GLN A 156 -25.18 3.97 19.78
N ASP A 157 -26.32 3.63 19.17
CA ASP A 157 -26.93 4.05 17.92
C ASP A 157 -26.36 3.67 16.54
N VAL A 158 -27.29 3.07 15.79
CA VAL A 158 -27.23 2.53 14.43
C VAL A 158 -27.51 3.65 13.43
N THR A 159 -26.71 3.80 12.37
CA THR A 159 -27.13 3.71 10.96
C THR A 159 -26.05 4.22 10.00
N SER A 160 -25.92 3.49 8.89
CA SER A 160 -25.23 3.85 7.63
C SER A 160 -23.72 3.62 7.56
N VAL A 161 -23.41 2.51 6.88
CA VAL A 161 -22.10 2.17 6.33
C VAL A 161 -21.64 3.29 5.39
N ASN A 162 -20.65 4.06 5.83
CA ASN A 162 -19.77 4.84 4.95
C ASN A 162 -18.34 4.52 5.34
N GLY A 163 -17.70 3.65 4.58
CA GLY A 163 -16.25 3.54 4.60
C GLY A 163 -15.68 4.78 3.92
N ASP A 164 -15.15 5.72 4.69
CA ASP A 164 -14.35 6.84 4.19
C ASP A 164 -13.59 7.51 5.34
N LEU A 165 -12.24 7.45 5.26
CA LEU A 165 -11.22 8.31 5.87
C LEU A 165 -11.20 8.55 7.40
N THR A 166 -12.26 8.29 8.15
CA THR A 166 -12.33 8.56 9.60
C THR A 166 -11.52 7.55 10.42
N ASP A 167 -11.45 6.29 9.97
CA ASP A 167 -10.74 5.24 10.69
C ASP A 167 -9.22 5.44 10.69
N ASP A 168 -8.65 6.09 9.66
CA ASP A 168 -7.22 6.36 9.59
C ASP A 168 -6.80 7.54 10.49
N LEU A 169 -7.67 8.52 10.75
CA LEU A 169 -7.40 9.62 11.70
C LEU A 169 -7.47 9.14 13.16
N ILE A 170 -8.38 8.21 13.46
CA ILE A 170 -8.54 7.63 14.80
C ILE A 170 -7.35 6.73 15.13
N LEU A 171 -6.92 5.88 14.17
CA LEU A 171 -5.80 4.98 14.37
C LEU A 171 -4.46 5.72 14.50
N MET A 172 -4.26 6.82 13.76
CA MET A 172 -3.04 7.63 13.89
C MET A 172 -2.96 8.33 15.25
N ASN A 173 -4.10 8.71 15.85
CA ASN A 173 -4.14 9.31 17.18
C ASN A 173 -3.92 8.26 18.29
N GLU A 174 -4.37 7.02 18.12
CA GLU A 174 -4.10 5.92 19.07
C GLU A 174 -2.64 5.43 19.01
N LEU A 175 -2.02 5.43 17.83
CA LEU A 175 -0.62 5.05 17.68
C LEU A 175 0.37 6.10 18.23
N GLU A 176 0.00 7.39 18.25
CA GLU A 176 0.75 8.40 19.00
C GLU A 176 0.65 8.22 20.52
N ASN A 177 -0.48 7.69 21.01
CA ASN A 177 -0.70 7.51 22.44
C ASN A 177 -0.01 6.26 23.02
N ILE A 178 0.23 5.24 22.19
CA ILE A 178 1.03 4.04 22.55
C ILE A 178 2.54 4.34 22.53
N ARG A 179 2.96 5.42 21.85
CA ARG A 179 4.37 5.83 21.75
C ARG A 179 4.85 6.77 22.87
N ARG A 180 3.94 7.26 23.72
CA ARG A 180 4.27 8.00 24.96
C ARG A 180 4.28 7.06 26.16
#